data_AF-A0A381YCM5-F1
#
_entry.id   AF-A0A381YCM5-F1
#
_cell.length_a   1.000
_cell.length_b   1.000
_cell.length_c   1.000
_cell.angle_alpha   90.00
_cell.angle_beta   90.00
_cell.angle_gamma   90.00
#
_symmetry.space_group_name_H-M   'P 1'
#
loop_
_entity.id
_entity.type
_entity.pdbx_description
1 polymer ?
#
loop_
_entity_poly.entity_id
_entity_poly.type
_entity_poly.pdbx_seq_one_letter_code
_entity_poly.pdbx_strand_id
1 'polypeptide(L)'
;MFLTVFLSNCQKNRVIKTHGIFYLQNRAVLLKVESTNRNDVIKILGKPHSKSLHEQNTWIYIERTRTKGKLLKLGRNVLLNNNVLVLKFDKYGILE
;
A
#
# COMPACT_ATOMS: atom_id res chain seq x y z
N MET A 1 -39.33 23.22 -7.97
CA MET A 1 -39.25 22.03 -7.07
C MET A 1 -38.77 20.74 -7.77
N PHE A 2 -38.30 20.76 -9.03
CA PHE A 2 -37.94 19.54 -9.79
C PHE A 2 -36.43 19.23 -9.91
N LEU A 3 -35.53 20.11 -9.43
CA LEU A 3 -34.08 19.97 -9.65
C LEU A 3 -33.37 19.06 -8.63
N THR A 4 -34.03 18.71 -7.52
CA THR A 4 -33.45 17.88 -6.44
C THR A 4 -33.45 16.38 -6.78
N VAL A 5 -34.30 15.92 -7.70
CA VAL A 5 -34.44 14.49 -8.04
C VAL A 5 -33.23 13.96 -8.81
N PHE A 6 -32.59 14.80 -9.63
CA PHE A 6 -31.43 14.42 -10.47
C PHE A 6 -30.10 14.34 -9.70
N LEU A 7 -30.03 14.85 -8.47
CA LEU A 7 -28.81 14.87 -7.65
C LEU A 7 -28.75 13.74 -6.60
N SER A 8 -29.77 12.86 -6.55
CA SER A 8 -29.87 11.75 -5.60
C SER A 8 -28.72 10.72 -5.71
N ASN A 9 -28.07 10.63 -6.87
CA ASN A 9 -27.00 9.67 -7.14
C ASN A 9 -25.57 10.21 -6.93
N CYS A 10 -25.39 11.42 -6.37
CA CYS A 10 -24.05 11.96 -6.12
C CYS A 10 -23.37 11.22 -4.96
N GLN A 11 -22.49 10.26 -5.28
CA GLN A 11 -21.70 9.52 -4.30
C GLN A 11 -20.60 10.41 -3.69
N LYS A 12 -20.68 10.69 -2.38
CA LYS A 12 -19.68 11.45 -1.62
C LYS A 12 -18.47 10.59 -1.22
N ASN A 13 -17.85 9.93 -2.19
CA ASN A 13 -16.68 9.09 -1.93
C ASN A 13 -15.47 9.96 -1.58
N ARG A 14 -14.70 9.55 -0.57
CA ARG A 14 -13.48 10.25 -0.18
C ARG A 14 -12.42 10.02 -1.25
N VAL A 15 -11.75 11.09 -1.67
CA VAL A 15 -10.58 10.98 -2.54
C VAL A 15 -9.42 10.43 -1.73
N ILE A 16 -8.97 9.23 -2.06
CA ILE A 16 -7.80 8.59 -1.48
C ILE A 16 -6.73 8.50 -2.56
N LYS A 17 -5.57 9.11 -2.29
CA LYS A 17 -4.38 9.03 -3.15
C LYS A 17 -3.38 8.09 -2.50
N THR A 18 -3.07 6.99 -3.18
CA THR A 18 -2.11 6.00 -2.71
C THR A 18 -0.81 6.14 -3.47
N HIS A 19 0.30 6.01 -2.76
CA HIS A 19 1.65 5.88 -3.27
C HIS A 19 2.22 4.54 -2.81
N GLY A 20 2.76 3.78 -3.76
CA GLY A 20 3.34 2.48 -3.54
C GLY A 20 2.34 1.32 -3.63
N ILE A 21 2.49 0.30 -2.80
CA ILE A 21 1.62 -0.89 -2.84
C ILE A 21 0.30 -0.64 -2.12
N PHE A 22 -0.78 -1.08 -2.74
CA PHE A 22 -2.11 -1.10 -2.13
C PHE A 22 -2.29 -2.29 -1.19
N TYR A 23 -2.81 -2.02 0.00
CA TYR A 23 -3.18 -3.03 1.00
C TYR A 23 -1.97 -3.86 1.43
N LEU A 24 -0.84 -3.20 1.69
CA LEU A 24 0.43 -3.84 1.99
C LEU A 24 0.30 -4.80 3.17
N GLN A 25 -0.43 -4.40 4.21
CA GLN A 25 -0.67 -5.23 5.39
C GLN A 25 -1.44 -6.51 5.05
N ASN A 26 -2.55 -6.42 4.30
CA ASN A 26 -3.36 -7.58 3.93
C ASN A 26 -2.58 -8.57 3.06
N ARG A 27 -1.75 -8.07 2.14
CA ARG A 27 -0.91 -8.91 1.28
C ARG A 27 0.26 -9.53 2.04
N ALA A 28 0.82 -8.83 3.03
CA ALA A 28 1.91 -9.35 3.86
C ALA A 28 1.49 -10.59 4.65
N VAL A 29 0.22 -10.68 5.08
CA VAL A 29 -0.33 -11.87 5.76
C VAL A 29 -0.29 -13.14 4.90
N LEU A 30 -0.24 -13.01 3.57
CA LEU A 30 -0.13 -14.15 2.65
C LEU A 30 1.29 -14.73 2.60
N LEU A 31 2.28 -14.01 3.11
CA LEU A 31 3.66 -14.46 3.14
C LEU A 31 3.87 -15.42 4.33
N LYS A 32 4.55 -16.52 4.05
CA LYS A 32 4.99 -17.50 5.04
C LYS A 32 6.51 -17.49 5.14
N VAL A 33 7.03 -17.21 6.35
CA VAL A 33 8.46 -17.30 6.68
C VAL A 33 8.93 -18.74 6.45
N GLU A 34 10.20 -18.92 6.04
CA GLU A 34 10.85 -20.21 5.69
C GLU A 34 10.25 -20.98 4.50
N SER A 35 9.14 -20.50 3.91
CA SER A 35 8.45 -21.19 2.82
C SER A 35 8.33 -20.35 1.56
N THR A 36 8.10 -19.04 1.69
CA THR A 36 7.86 -18.16 0.55
C THR A 36 9.19 -17.78 -0.08
N ASN A 37 9.35 -18.01 -1.39
CA ASN A 37 10.54 -17.57 -2.12
C ASN A 37 10.33 -16.19 -2.79
N ARG A 38 11.41 -15.62 -3.32
CA ARG A 38 11.39 -14.33 -4.04
C ARG A 38 10.34 -14.22 -5.16
N ASN A 39 10.11 -15.29 -5.92
CA ASN A 39 9.14 -15.28 -7.02
C ASN A 39 7.71 -15.22 -6.51
N ASP A 40 7.43 -15.93 -5.42
CA ASP A 40 6.11 -15.91 -4.77
C ASP A 40 5.83 -14.55 -4.12
N VAL A 41 6.85 -13.95 -3.50
CA VAL A 41 6.78 -12.55 -3.02
C VAL A 41 6.43 -11.60 -4.17
N ILE A 42 7.08 -11.73 -5.33
CA ILE A 42 6.78 -10.89 -6.51
C ILE A 42 5.34 -11.11 -7.00
N LYS A 43 4.81 -12.34 -6.96
CA LYS A 43 3.42 -12.61 -7.34
C LYS A 43 2.41 -11.96 -6.37
N ILE A 44 2.71 -11.97 -5.07
CA ILE A 44 1.82 -11.47 -4.02
C ILE A 44 1.87 -9.93 -3.91
N LEU A 45 3.08 -9.38 -3.84
CA LEU A 45 3.34 -7.96 -3.58
C LEU A 45 3.75 -7.16 -4.81
N GLY A 46 4.22 -7.81 -5.87
CA GLY A 46 4.85 -7.14 -7.00
C GLY A 46 6.34 -6.86 -6.77
N LYS A 47 6.92 -6.05 -7.66
CA LYS A 47 8.32 -5.65 -7.56
C LYS A 47 8.54 -4.74 -6.32
N PRO A 48 9.66 -4.91 -5.59
CA PRO A 48 9.99 -4.01 -4.49
C PRO A 48 10.23 -2.59 -4.98
N HIS A 49 9.94 -1.62 -4.12
CA HIS A 49 10.18 -0.20 -4.43
C HIS A 49 11.67 0.12 -4.38
N SER A 50 12.37 -0.52 -3.44
CA SER A 50 13.80 -0.42 -3.30
C SER A 50 14.36 -1.73 -2.78
N LYS A 51 15.62 -1.99 -3.10
CA LYS A 51 16.44 -3.01 -2.47
C LYS A 51 17.47 -2.31 -1.58
N SER A 52 17.86 -2.92 -0.47
CA SER A 52 18.89 -2.35 0.38
C SER A 52 20.20 -2.20 -0.40
N LEU A 53 20.91 -1.10 -0.14
CA LEU A 53 22.21 -0.81 -0.75
C LEU A 53 23.31 -1.72 -0.18
N HIS A 54 23.17 -2.13 1.08
CA HIS A 54 24.17 -2.95 1.79
C HIS A 54 23.85 -4.44 1.71
N GLU A 55 22.56 -4.81 1.71
CA GLU A 55 22.11 -6.19 1.69
C GLU A 55 21.25 -6.45 0.46
N GLN A 56 21.82 -7.01 -0.61
CA GLN A 56 21.08 -7.24 -1.86
C GLN A 56 19.85 -8.15 -1.69
N ASN A 57 19.81 -8.93 -0.61
CA ASN A 57 18.72 -9.82 -0.25
C ASN A 57 17.64 -9.15 0.61
N THR A 58 17.71 -7.84 0.84
CA THR A 58 16.72 -7.13 1.66
C THR A 58 15.88 -6.22 0.77
N TRP A 59 14.57 -6.46 0.75
CA TRP A 59 13.61 -5.77 -0.11
C TRP A 59 12.69 -4.88 0.71
N ILE A 60 12.41 -3.69 0.18
CA ILE A 60 11.63 -2.67 0.88
C ILE A 60 10.37 -2.35 0.08
N TYR A 61 9.24 -2.45 0.77
CA TYR A 61 7.92 -2.15 0.27
C TYR A 61 7.30 -1.03 1.11
N ILE A 62 6.68 -0.06 0.44
CA ILE A 62 6.14 1.13 1.09
C ILE A 62 4.69 1.30 0.64
N GLU A 63 3.82 1.60 1.58
CA GLU A 63 2.44 2.02 1.35
C GLU A 63 2.21 3.36 2.03
N ARG A 64 1.84 4.36 1.24
CA ARG A 64 1.46 5.67 1.77
C ARG A 64 0.15 6.12 1.15
N THR A 65 -0.86 6.34 1.98
CA THR A 65 -2.16 6.84 1.52
C THR A 65 -2.41 8.23 2.10
N ARG A 66 -2.95 9.13 1.28
CA ARG A 66 -3.33 10.49 1.66
C ARG A 66 -4.76 10.75 1.24
N THR A 67 -5.50 11.49 2.05
CA THR A 67 -6.85 11.95 1.71
C THR A 67 -7.00 13.45 1.88
N LYS A 68 -8.11 13.99 1.40
CA LYS A 68 -8.50 15.37 1.63
C LYS A 68 -9.26 15.48 2.95
N GLY A 69 -8.85 16.42 3.79
CA GLY A 69 -9.51 16.71 5.06
C GLY A 69 -10.92 17.26 4.88
N LYS A 70 -11.63 17.45 5.99
CA LYS A 70 -12.98 18.02 5.99
C LYS A 70 -13.00 19.41 5.35
N LEU A 71 -14.16 19.83 4.84
CA LEU A 71 -14.37 21.16 4.26
C LEU A 71 -14.03 22.28 5.26
N LEU A 72 -14.42 22.12 6.53
CA LEU A 72 -14.08 23.05 7.61
C LEU A 72 -12.56 23.21 7.85
N LYS A 73 -11.75 22.25 7.37
CA LYS A 73 -10.27 22.30 7.39
C LYS A 73 -9.69 22.62 6.01
N LEU A 74 -10.48 23.25 5.14
CA LEU A 74 -10.10 23.66 3.78
C LEU A 74 -9.54 22.53 2.92
N GLY A 75 -9.97 21.28 3.16
CA GLY A 75 -9.52 20.14 2.35
C GLY A 75 -8.01 19.88 2.40
N ARG A 76 -7.32 20.26 3.48
CA ARG A 76 -5.87 19.99 3.66
C ARG A 76 -5.56 18.50 3.49
N ASN A 77 -4.39 18.17 2.94
CA ASN A 77 -3.99 16.77 2.78
C ASN A 77 -3.72 16.14 4.15
N VAL A 78 -4.34 14.99 4.43
CA VAL A 78 -4.16 14.21 5.66
C VAL A 78 -3.56 12.85 5.29
N LEU A 79 -2.55 12.41 6.03
CA LEU A 79 -1.97 11.08 5.87
C LEU A 79 -2.87 10.05 6.56
N LEU A 80 -3.21 8.96 5.86
CA LEU A 80 -4.03 7.89 6.40
C LEU A 80 -3.18 6.68 6.78
N ASN A 81 -2.35 6.20 5.86
CA ASN A 81 -1.45 5.07 6.08
C ASN A 81 -0.02 5.46 5.69
N ASN A 82 0.96 4.91 6.40
CA ASN A 82 2.39 5.03 6.11
C ASN A 82 3.09 3.76 6.60
N ASN A 83 2.80 2.64 5.93
CA ASN A 83 3.33 1.34 6.28
C ASN A 83 4.61 1.07 5.49
N VAL A 84 5.57 0.42 6.15
CA VAL A 84 6.80 -0.05 5.53
C VAL A 84 6.95 -1.53 5.87
N LEU A 85 7.15 -2.36 4.85
CA LEU A 85 7.44 -3.77 4.98
C LEU A 85 8.85 -4.04 4.45
N VAL A 86 9.68 -4.64 5.29
CA VAL A 86 11.04 -5.05 4.95
C VAL A 86 11.05 -6.57 4.94
N LEU A 87 11.45 -7.16 3.81
CA LEU A 87 11.60 -8.60 3.66
C LEU A 87 13.08 -8.92 3.52
N LYS A 88 13.57 -9.85 4.33
CA LYS A 88 14.92 -10.38 4.23
C LYS A 88 14.85 -11.76 3.61
N PHE A 89 15.76 -12.04 2.67
CA PHE A 89 15.88 -13.37 2.08
C PHE A 89 17.21 -13.98 2.49
N ASP A 90 17.21 -15.28 2.68
CA ASP A 90 18.42 -16.05 2.82
C ASP A 90 19.23 -16.07 1.50
N LYS A 91 20.37 -16.77 1.54
CA LYS A 91 21.24 -16.94 0.36
C LYS A 91 20.59 -17.73 -0.78
N TYR A 92 19.56 -18.53 -0.50
CA TYR A 92 18.83 -19.34 -1.48
C TYR A 92 17.59 -18.60 -2.05
N GLY A 93 17.22 -17.46 -1.47
CA GLY A 93 16.07 -16.66 -1.88
C GLY A 93 14.76 -17.06 -1.20
N ILE A 94 14.83 -17.69 -0.04
CA ILE A 94 13.70 -18.00 0.85
C ILE A 94 13.55 -16.88 1.86
N LEU A 95 12.31 -16.50 2.18
CA LEU A 95 11.97 -15.45 3.14
C LEU A 95 12.37 -15.88 4.57
N GLU A 96 13.16 -15.04 5.24
CA GLU A 96 13.68 -15.20 6.61
C GLU A 96 13.17 -14.05 7.51
#